data_AF-A0A520A2X1-F1
#
_entry.id   AF-A0A520A2X1-F1
#
_cell.length_a   1.000
_cell.length_b   1.000
_cell.length_c   1.000
_cell.angle_alpha   90.00
_cell.angle_beta   90.00
_cell.angle_gamma   90.00
#
_symmetry.space_group_name_H-M   'P 1'
#
loop_
_entity.id
_entity.type
_entity.pdbx_description
1 polymer ?
#
loop_
_entity_poly.entity_id
_entity_poly.type
_entity_poly.pdbx_seq_one_letter_code
_entity_poly.pdbx_strand_id
1 'polypeptide(L)'
;MHIDAAKRSVENVGYLDLEIDVRLDLFHEIERLKKEKNAIILAHYYQEPDIQDVADYIGDSLGLAQKAQNTDADLIVFAGVHFMAETAKILNPHKKVVLPDLKAGCSLADSAPPPLFKEFRDKHPDHIVISYIN
;
A
#
# COMPACT_ATOMS: atom_id res chain seq x y z
N MET A 1 -24.10 6.25 -6.32
CA MET A 1 -24.27 5.10 -5.40
C MET A 1 -24.08 5.54 -3.95
N HIS A 2 -24.87 5.02 -3.00
CA HIS A 2 -24.70 5.33 -1.57
C HIS A 2 -23.37 4.73 -1.05
N ILE A 3 -22.55 5.53 -0.36
CA ILE A 3 -21.23 5.13 0.19
C ILE A 3 -21.29 3.82 1.00
N ASP A 4 -22.40 3.54 1.66
CA ASP A 4 -22.59 2.32 2.46
C ASP A 4 -22.74 1.06 1.61
N ALA A 5 -23.20 1.18 0.36
CA ALA A 5 -23.19 0.07 -0.59
C ALA A 5 -21.76 -0.25 -1.03
N ALA A 6 -20.98 0.78 -1.41
CA ALA A 6 -19.58 0.61 -1.80
C ALA A 6 -18.72 0.03 -0.66
N LYS A 7 -18.91 0.50 0.58
CA LYS A 7 -18.23 -0.08 1.76
C LYS A 7 -18.49 -1.57 1.93
N ARG A 8 -19.73 -2.02 1.67
CA ARG A 8 -20.11 -3.44 1.76
C ARG A 8 -19.52 -4.29 0.63
N SER A 9 -19.14 -3.69 -0.50
CA SER A 9 -18.52 -4.41 -1.60
C SER A 9 -16.99 -4.42 -1.57
N VAL A 10 -16.34 -3.62 -0.73
CA VAL A 10 -14.86 -3.54 -0.65
C VAL A 10 -14.21 -4.92 -0.48
N GLU A 11 -14.76 -5.79 0.37
CA GLU A 11 -14.22 -7.15 0.55
C GLU A 11 -14.26 -7.97 -0.75
N ASN A 12 -15.24 -7.70 -1.62
CA ASN A 12 -15.42 -8.40 -2.89
C ASN A 12 -14.62 -7.79 -4.05
N VAL A 13 -14.43 -6.47 -4.08
CA VAL A 13 -13.78 -5.79 -5.23
C VAL A 13 -12.40 -5.19 -4.92
N GLY A 14 -12.06 -5.01 -3.64
CA GLY A 14 -10.78 -4.48 -3.16
C GLY A 14 -10.75 -2.98 -2.88
N TYR A 15 -11.61 -2.20 -3.53
CA TYR A 15 -11.63 -0.75 -3.44
C TYR A 15 -13.07 -0.21 -3.27
N LEU A 16 -13.17 1.10 -2.98
CA LEU A 16 -14.46 1.79 -2.96
C LEU A 16 -14.91 2.08 -4.39
N ASP A 17 -15.77 1.21 -4.93
CA ASP A 17 -16.39 1.40 -6.23
C ASP A 17 -17.48 2.48 -6.13
N LEU A 18 -17.10 3.71 -6.46
CA LEU A 18 -17.95 4.88 -6.41
C LEU A 18 -17.82 5.66 -7.72
N GLU A 19 -18.95 5.99 -8.32
CA GLU A 19 -18.96 7.00 -9.38
C GLU A 19 -18.52 8.35 -8.81
N ILE A 20 -17.51 8.93 -9.44
CA ILE A 20 -17.01 10.27 -9.12
C ILE A 20 -17.62 11.26 -10.11
N ASP A 21 -17.97 12.45 -9.64
CA ASP A 21 -18.40 13.55 -10.51
C ASP A 21 -17.27 13.88 -11.49
N VAL A 22 -17.52 13.72 -12.78
CA VAL A 22 -16.56 13.97 -13.86
C VAL A 22 -16.07 15.42 -13.93
N ARG A 23 -16.76 16.35 -13.25
CA ARG A 23 -16.36 17.76 -13.17
C ARG A 23 -15.34 18.02 -12.06
N LEU A 24 -15.09 17.03 -11.20
CA LEU A 24 -14.13 17.15 -10.11
C LEU A 24 -12.70 17.12 -10.65
N ASP A 25 -11.89 18.11 -10.27
CA ASP A 25 -10.45 18.05 -10.49
C ASP A 25 -9.82 17.14 -9.42
N LEU A 26 -9.54 15.90 -9.82
CA LEU A 26 -9.00 14.87 -8.93
C LEU A 26 -7.61 15.25 -8.39
N PHE A 27 -6.75 15.85 -9.22
CA PHE A 27 -5.41 16.25 -8.80
C PHE A 27 -5.48 17.32 -7.72
N HIS A 28 -6.34 18.32 -7.92
CA HIS A 28 -6.57 19.36 -6.93
C HIS A 28 -7.12 18.80 -5.61
N GLU A 29 -8.10 17.91 -5.67
CA GLU A 29 -8.71 17.35 -4.46
C GLU A 29 -7.77 16.40 -3.70
N ILE A 30 -6.95 15.62 -4.40
CA ILE A 30 -5.92 14.79 -3.78
C ILE A 30 -4.93 15.69 -3.03
N GLU A 31 -4.44 16.76 -3.65
CA GLU A 31 -3.55 17.73 -3.00
C GLU A 31 -4.19 18.44 -1.81
N ARG A 32 -5.47 18.80 -1.91
CA ARG A 32 -6.22 19.40 -0.80
C ARG A 32 -6.33 18.43 0.37
N LEU A 33 -6.69 17.17 0.11
CA LEU A 33 -6.83 16.13 1.14
C LEU A 33 -5.50 15.72 1.74
N LYS A 34 -4.41 15.67 0.95
CA LYS A 34 -3.04 15.43 1.48
C LYS A 34 -2.69 16.43 2.56
N LYS A 35 -2.91 17.73 2.30
CA LYS A 35 -2.65 18.81 3.26
C LYS A 35 -3.57 18.74 4.48
N GLU A 36 -4.88 18.58 4.25
CA GLU A 36 -5.89 18.50 5.32
C GLU A 36 -5.60 17.35 6.31
N LYS A 37 -5.12 16.21 5.80
CA LYS A 37 -4.91 14.99 6.58
C LYS A 37 -3.46 14.78 7.02
N ASN A 38 -2.57 15.73 6.73
CA ASN A 38 -1.13 15.57 6.89
C ASN A 38 -0.66 14.21 6.33
N ALA A 39 -0.99 13.96 5.06
CA ALA A 39 -0.76 12.68 4.41
C ALA A 39 0.43 12.74 3.45
N ILE A 40 1.12 11.61 3.33
CA ILE A 40 2.13 11.35 2.32
C ILE A 40 1.65 10.25 1.37
N ILE A 41 1.79 10.46 0.06
CA ILE A 41 1.55 9.45 -0.96
C ILE A 41 2.88 8.86 -1.41
N LEU A 42 3.02 7.54 -1.25
CA LEU A 42 4.19 6.77 -1.64
C LEU A 42 3.80 5.89 -2.82
N ALA A 43 4.46 6.05 -3.97
CA ALA A 43 4.14 5.30 -5.19
C ALA A 43 5.30 4.43 -5.66
N HIS A 44 4.99 3.18 -6.02
CA HIS A 44 5.96 2.32 -6.70
C HIS A 44 6.15 2.75 -8.15
N TYR A 45 7.33 2.48 -8.73
CA TYR A 45 7.64 2.78 -10.15
C TYR A 45 6.67 2.19 -11.17
N TYR A 46 5.87 1.19 -10.78
CA TYR A 46 4.91 0.51 -11.65
C TYR A 46 3.50 1.12 -11.63
N GLN A 47 3.30 2.21 -10.87
CA GLN A 47 2.02 2.91 -10.86
C GLN A 47 1.80 3.68 -12.17
N GLU A 48 0.54 3.92 -12.51
CA GLU A 48 0.15 4.75 -13.65
C GLU A 48 0.72 6.18 -13.52
N PRO A 49 1.02 6.86 -14.65
CA PRO A 49 1.63 8.20 -14.63
C PRO A 49 0.88 9.20 -13.73
N ASP A 50 -0.45 9.25 -13.83
CA ASP A 50 -1.28 10.16 -13.05
C ASP A 50 -1.15 9.95 -11.52
N ILE A 51 -0.89 8.71 -11.09
CA ILE A 51 -0.65 8.37 -9.68
C ILE A 51 0.75 8.81 -9.26
N GLN A 52 1.73 8.68 -10.15
CA GLN A 52 3.09 9.16 -9.90
C GLN A 52 3.11 10.70 -9.78
N ASP A 53 2.33 11.41 -10.59
CA ASP A 53 2.26 12.88 -10.59
C ASP A 53 1.74 13.47 -9.26
N VAL A 54 0.90 12.74 -8.52
CA VAL A 54 0.40 13.16 -7.20
C VAL A 54 1.22 12.61 -6.02
N ALA A 55 2.20 11.73 -6.29
CA ALA A 55 3.02 11.10 -5.27
C ALA A 55 4.04 12.08 -4.68
N ASP A 56 4.26 12.02 -3.36
CA ASP A 56 5.32 12.81 -2.70
C ASP A 56 6.68 12.13 -2.81
N TYR A 57 6.69 10.83 -3.08
CA TYR A 57 7.89 10.05 -3.32
C TYR A 57 7.58 8.85 -4.21
N ILE A 58 8.41 8.68 -5.23
CA ILE A 58 8.35 7.56 -6.18
C ILE A 58 9.62 6.73 -6.00
N GLY A 59 9.49 5.43 -5.79
CA GLY A 59 10.63 4.58 -5.46
C GLY A 59 10.42 3.08 -5.73
N ASP A 60 11.50 2.32 -5.53
CA ASP A 60 11.42 0.86 -5.37
C ASP A 60 10.99 0.49 -3.94
N SER A 61 10.85 -0.80 -3.68
CA SER A 61 10.42 -1.30 -2.37
C SER A 61 11.28 -0.81 -1.20
N LEU A 62 12.61 -0.72 -1.38
CA LEU A 62 13.53 -0.29 -0.33
C LEU A 62 13.40 1.21 -0.05
N GLY A 63 13.42 2.03 -1.10
CA GLY A 63 13.28 3.48 -0.99
C GLY A 63 11.94 3.86 -0.37
N LEU A 64 10.86 3.16 -0.74
CA LEU A 64 9.54 3.39 -0.16
C LEU A 64 9.49 3.01 1.33
N ALA A 65 10.09 1.89 1.73
CA ALA A 65 10.17 1.49 3.13
C ALA A 65 10.95 2.52 3.98
N GLN A 66 12.10 3.00 3.47
CA GLN A 66 12.90 4.03 4.12
C GLN A 66 12.13 5.37 4.21
N LYS A 67 11.43 5.77 3.15
CA LYS A 67 10.63 6.99 3.16
C LYS A 67 9.46 6.90 4.13
N ALA A 68 8.77 5.75 4.17
CA ALA A 68 7.70 5.48 5.11
C ALA A 68 8.19 5.56 6.56
N GLN A 69 9.37 5.01 6.88
CA GLN A 69 9.94 5.06 8.24
C GLN A 69 10.27 6.49 8.69
N ASN A 70 10.78 7.33 7.78
CA ASN A 70 11.30 8.66 8.11
C ASN A 70 10.29 9.82 7.93
N THR A 71 9.03 9.53 7.57
CA THR A 71 8.02 10.58 7.37
C THR A 71 7.45 11.08 8.70
N ASP A 72 7.13 12.38 8.79
CA ASP A 72 6.37 12.97 9.91
C ASP A 72 4.86 13.07 9.61
N ALA A 73 4.41 12.53 8.46
CA ALA A 73 3.00 12.47 8.10
C ALA A 73 2.21 11.55 9.02
N ASP A 74 0.96 11.93 9.33
CA ASP A 74 0.04 11.14 10.17
C ASP A 74 -0.59 9.98 9.38
N LEU A 75 -0.70 10.15 8.06
CA LEU A 75 -1.31 9.21 7.12
C LEU A 75 -0.35 8.87 5.98
N ILE A 76 -0.15 7.59 5.73
CA ILE A 76 0.56 7.08 4.56
C ILE A 76 -0.47 6.47 3.61
N VAL A 77 -0.59 7.03 2.41
CA VAL A 77 -1.32 6.41 1.29
C VAL A 77 -0.30 5.66 0.45
N PHE A 78 -0.38 4.33 0.44
CA PHE A 78 0.58 3.49 -0.24
C PHE A 78 0.03 3.05 -1.60
N ALA A 79 0.48 3.68 -2.67
CA ALA A 79 0.17 3.30 -4.06
C ALA A 79 1.12 2.20 -4.53
N GLY A 80 0.85 0.98 -4.08
CA GLY A 80 1.65 -0.21 -4.34
C GLY A 80 0.83 -1.48 -4.09
N VAL A 81 1.50 -2.55 -3.67
CA VAL A 81 0.87 -3.85 -3.36
C VAL A 81 0.86 -4.12 -1.85
N HIS A 82 0.07 -5.11 -1.44
CA HIS A 82 -0.27 -5.42 -0.05
C HIS A 82 0.94 -5.51 0.90
N PHE A 83 1.95 -6.34 0.56
CA PHE A 83 3.12 -6.52 1.41
C PHE A 83 3.92 -5.22 1.63
N MET A 84 3.92 -4.31 0.66
CA MET A 84 4.61 -3.02 0.78
C MET A 84 3.88 -2.11 1.77
N ALA A 85 2.55 -2.06 1.68
CA ALA A 85 1.72 -1.31 2.62
C ALA A 85 1.82 -1.90 4.05
N GLU A 86 1.84 -3.22 4.18
CA GLU A 86 2.08 -3.90 5.46
C GLU A 86 3.47 -3.58 6.01
N THR A 87 4.50 -3.57 5.17
CA THR A 87 5.86 -3.16 5.57
C THR A 87 5.87 -1.73 6.12
N ALA A 88 5.20 -0.80 5.44
CA ALA A 88 5.06 0.57 5.92
C ALA A 88 4.34 0.63 7.28
N LYS A 89 3.31 -0.21 7.49
CA LYS A 89 2.57 -0.29 8.76
C LYS A 89 3.39 -0.94 9.88
N ILE A 90 4.19 -1.95 9.58
CA ILE A 90 5.11 -2.60 10.52
C ILE A 90 6.16 -1.59 11.01
N LEU A 91 6.73 -0.81 10.09
CA LEU A 91 7.70 0.25 10.42
C LEU A 91 7.06 1.44 11.15
N ASN A 92 5.75 1.65 10.99
CA ASN A 92 5.01 2.77 11.57
C ASN A 92 3.74 2.31 12.30
N PRO A 93 3.86 1.59 13.43
CA PRO A 93 2.73 0.94 14.09
C PRO A 93 1.64 1.92 14.53
N HIS A 94 2.01 3.18 14.82
CA HIS A 94 1.08 4.21 15.28
C HIS A 94 0.46 5.06 14.16
N LYS A 95 1.06 5.09 12.96
CA LYS A 95 0.54 5.88 11.84
C LYS A 95 -0.58 5.15 11.13
N LYS A 96 -1.49 5.89 10.51
CA LYS A 96 -2.50 5.28 9.64
C LYS A 96 -1.86 4.97 8.30
N VAL A 97 -1.97 3.74 7.83
CA VAL A 97 -1.55 3.33 6.49
C VAL A 97 -2.78 2.86 5.74
N VAL A 98 -3.00 3.37 4.53
CA VAL A 98 -4.11 2.97 3.66
C VAL A 98 -3.58 2.51 2.32
N LEU A 99 -4.20 1.47 1.78
CA LEU A 99 -3.95 0.89 0.48
C LEU A 99 -5.21 1.13 -0.38
N PRO A 100 -5.14 1.84 -1.52
CA PRO A 100 -6.32 2.16 -2.32
C PRO A 100 -7.09 0.94 -2.85
N ASP A 101 -6.38 -0.16 -3.10
CA ASP A 101 -6.96 -1.44 -3.53
C ASP A 101 -6.41 -2.59 -2.68
N LEU A 102 -7.26 -3.16 -1.82
CA LEU A 102 -6.92 -4.28 -0.94
C LEU A 102 -6.63 -5.58 -1.69
N LYS A 103 -6.99 -5.67 -2.98
CA LYS A 103 -6.68 -6.82 -3.85
C LYS A 103 -5.40 -6.64 -4.66
N ALA A 104 -4.68 -5.53 -4.50
CA ALA A 104 -3.36 -5.33 -5.10
C ALA A 104 -2.32 -6.29 -4.46
N GLY A 105 -2.26 -7.53 -4.95
CA GLY A 105 -1.39 -8.59 -4.46
C GLY A 105 -0.07 -8.74 -5.22
N CYS A 106 0.72 -9.75 -4.85
CA CYS A 106 1.95 -10.12 -5.54
C CYS A 106 2.03 -11.63 -5.66
N SER A 107 1.90 -12.16 -6.88
CA SER A 107 1.89 -13.61 -7.12
C SER A 107 3.15 -14.32 -6.64
N LEU A 108 4.30 -13.62 -6.61
CA LEU A 108 5.55 -14.14 -6.07
C LEU A 108 5.50 -14.27 -4.55
N ALA A 109 5.00 -13.25 -3.85
CA ALA A 109 4.79 -13.29 -2.40
C ALA A 109 3.81 -14.42 -2.03
N ASP A 110 2.71 -14.51 -2.77
CA ASP A 110 1.65 -15.51 -2.55
C ASP A 110 2.14 -16.95 -2.74
N SER A 111 3.24 -17.14 -3.50
CA SER A 111 3.84 -18.45 -3.73
C SER A 111 4.64 -19.02 -2.54
N ALA A 112 4.86 -18.22 -1.49
CA ALA A 112 5.63 -18.60 -0.31
C ALA A 112 4.78 -18.58 0.99
N PRO A 113 3.75 -19.45 1.12
CA PRO A 113 2.84 -19.40 2.25
C PRO A 113 3.52 -19.78 3.57
N PRO A 114 3.21 -19.11 4.69
CA PRO A 114 3.89 -19.31 5.98
C PRO A 114 3.94 -20.76 6.49
N PRO A 115 2.86 -21.59 6.38
CA PRO A 115 2.92 -22.97 6.86
C PRO A 115 3.96 -23.82 6.12
N LEU A 116 4.01 -23.73 4.78
CA LEU A 116 4.97 -24.50 3.99
C LEU A 116 6.40 -24.01 4.23
N PHE A 117 6.58 -22.70 4.35
CA PHE A 117 7.91 -22.15 4.66
C PHE A 117 8.38 -22.55 6.06
N LYS A 118 7.49 -22.62 7.05
CA LYS A 118 7.81 -23.13 8.38
C LYS A 118 8.29 -24.58 8.32
N GLU A 119 7.58 -25.45 7.62
CA GLU A 119 8.00 -26.86 7.45
C GLU A 119 9.37 -26.98 6.78
N PHE A 120 9.68 -26.11 5.81
CA PHE A 120 10.99 -26.05 5.18
C PHE A 120 12.08 -25.65 6.19
N ARG A 121 11.83 -24.61 7.00
CA ARG A 121 12.76 -24.17 8.05
C ARG A 121 13.01 -25.23 9.11
N ASP A 122 11.96 -25.93 9.56
CA ASP A 122 12.07 -26.96 10.59
C ASP A 122 12.97 -28.13 10.13
N LYS A 123 13.04 -28.39 8.81
CA LYS A 123 13.96 -29.38 8.19
C LYS A 123 15.40 -28.88 8.04
N HIS A 124 15.62 -27.59 8.25
CA HIS A 124 16.90 -26.91 8.01
C HIS A 124 17.24 -25.94 9.17
N PRO A 125 17.37 -26.44 10.42
CA PRO A 125 17.47 -25.60 11.61
C PRO A 125 18.74 -24.74 11.66
N ASP A 126 19.83 -25.18 11.03
CA ASP A 126 21.13 -24.49 11.06
C ASP A 126 21.30 -23.46 9.92
N HIS A 127 20.29 -23.28 9.06
CA HIS A 127 20.35 -22.31 7.95
C HIS A 127 19.84 -20.93 8.35
N ILE A 128 20.44 -19.90 7.75
CA ILE A 128 19.98 -18.52 7.86
C ILE A 128 18.84 -18.28 6.88
N VAL A 129 17.75 -17.68 7.36
CA VAL A 129 16.65 -17.24 6.51
C VAL A 129 16.90 -15.81 6.04
N ILE A 130 16.95 -15.63 4.73
CA ILE A 130 16.97 -14.34 4.06
C ILE A 130 15.72 -14.30 3.19
N SER A 131 14.77 -13.44 3.52
CA SER A 131 13.58 -13.21 2.69
C SER A 131 13.81 -11.98 1.83
N TYR A 132 13.32 -12.04 0.60
CA TYR A 132 13.10 -10.82 -0.16
C TYR A 132 11.95 -10.02 0.47
N ILE A 133 11.83 -8.75 0.08
CA ILE A 133 10.78 -7.87 0.62
C ILE A 133 9.38 -8.25 0.14
N ASN A 134 9.29 -8.86 -1.05
CA ASN A 134 8.07 -9.45 -1.59
C ASN A 134 7.73 -10.74 -0.87
#